data_AF-A0A8J4WEW8-F1
#
_entry.id   AF-A0A8J4WEW8-F1
#
_cell.length_a   1.000
_cell.length_b   1.000
_cell.length_c   1.000
_cell.angle_alpha   90.00
_cell.angle_beta   90.00
_cell.angle_gamma   90.00
#
_symmetry.space_group_name_H-M   'P 1'
#
loop_
_entity.id
_entity.type
_entity.pdbx_description
1 polymer ?
#
loop_
_entity_poly.entity_id
_entity_poly.type
_entity_poly.pdbx_seq_one_letter_code
_entity_poly.pdbx_strand_id
1 'polypeptide(L)'
;SGTTSTPGTPHLPLPDICKPGAGRSTGSSITSTADSGPQTARSGKPKYIRFGTNCDLSDEKKWFPQLHELTKLPTFVRVVSAFNMLSHVGYSLLGMNTVQLYLKVPGCRTPGHQENNCFCSVNINIGPGDCEWFSVPEQYWGAIHDLCEKNNVDYLTGSWWPNLETLYNEEIPVYRFIQRPGDLVWINSGTVHWVQAIGWCNNIAWNVGPLTSRQYHMALERYEFNRLRGVKSIVPMIHFSWQLAKNVKISDPGLYELIKQALLRSIVQSQLATDFIEKLGLPIRRHGKRPDDVAHSCHDCEIEVFNLLYVIAQDKKLVVRCMDCARRIDPSLRTFTILAEYYMHELSEIYDDFQLQTQPLAAYPVGKT
;
A
#
# COMPACT_ATOMS: atom_id res chain seq x y z
N SER A 1 55.51 4.19 -8.36
CA SER A 1 56.12 4.17 -7.01
C SER A 1 55.37 5.18 -6.14
N GLY A 2 54.86 4.76 -4.98
CA GLY A 2 54.35 5.67 -3.95
C GLY A 2 52.82 5.78 -3.85
N THR A 3 52.24 4.87 -3.08
CA THR A 3 50.87 4.81 -2.55
C THR A 3 50.65 5.77 -1.36
N THR A 4 49.44 6.33 -1.22
CA THR A 4 48.80 6.79 0.06
C THR A 4 47.27 6.80 -0.16
N SER A 5 46.53 5.75 0.18
CA SER A 5 45.93 5.38 1.49
C SER A 5 44.78 6.29 1.96
N THR A 6 43.54 5.85 1.66
CA THR A 6 42.26 6.27 2.26
C THR A 6 42.06 5.62 3.65
N PRO A 7 41.41 6.28 4.63
CA PRO A 7 41.08 5.66 5.91
C PRO A 7 39.80 4.83 5.82
N GLY A 8 39.86 3.61 6.34
CA GLY A 8 38.75 2.66 6.41
C GLY A 8 37.80 2.90 7.59
N THR A 9 36.55 2.50 7.39
CA THR A 9 35.48 2.36 8.38
C THR A 9 35.73 1.15 9.30
N PRO A 10 35.45 1.24 10.62
CA PRO A 10 35.71 0.14 11.54
C PRO A 10 34.60 -0.93 11.49
N HIS A 11 35.01 -2.18 11.27
CA HIS A 11 34.21 -3.39 11.47
C HIS A 11 34.12 -3.74 12.96
N LEU A 12 32.90 -3.96 13.48
CA LEU A 12 32.65 -4.52 14.80
C LEU A 12 32.66 -6.07 14.74
N PRO A 13 33.26 -6.78 15.72
CA PRO A 13 33.38 -8.23 15.71
C PRO A 13 32.13 -8.96 16.25
N LEU A 14 31.82 -10.10 15.64
CA LEU A 14 30.82 -11.08 16.08
C LEU A 14 31.33 -11.89 17.29
N PRO A 15 30.48 -12.23 18.28
CA PRO A 15 30.89 -13.06 19.43
C PRO A 15 30.80 -14.57 19.17
N ASP A 16 31.68 -15.29 19.88
CA ASP A 16 32.06 -16.69 19.76
C ASP A 16 30.97 -17.73 20.03
N ILE A 17 31.06 -18.83 19.27
CA ILE A 17 30.25 -20.05 19.41
C ILE A 17 30.91 -21.01 20.41
N CYS A 18 30.23 -21.28 21.51
CA CYS A 18 30.60 -22.30 22.49
C CYS A 18 30.33 -23.71 21.95
N LYS A 19 31.33 -24.61 21.94
CA LYS A 19 31.20 -26.05 21.63
C LYS A 19 31.10 -26.88 22.91
N PRO A 20 30.23 -27.90 22.99
CA PRO A 20 30.41 -29.00 23.94
C PRO A 20 31.02 -30.24 23.28
N GLY A 21 31.92 -30.88 24.04
CA GLY A 21 32.76 -32.00 23.64
C GLY A 21 32.06 -33.36 23.54
N ALA A 22 32.80 -34.28 22.92
CA ALA A 22 32.43 -35.67 22.69
C ALA A 22 32.68 -36.55 23.93
N GLY A 23 31.76 -37.49 24.18
CA GLY A 23 31.95 -38.64 25.07
C GLY A 23 31.22 -39.85 24.47
N ARG A 24 31.93 -40.98 24.36
CA ARG A 24 31.55 -42.20 23.62
C ARG A 24 31.59 -43.39 24.59
N SER A 25 30.56 -44.24 24.59
CA SER A 25 30.55 -45.69 24.97
C SER A 25 29.11 -46.21 24.82
N THR A 26 28.76 -47.02 23.81
CA THR A 26 28.83 -48.50 23.65
C THR A 26 28.07 -49.33 24.68
N GLY A 27 27.01 -50.00 24.22
CA GLY A 27 26.33 -51.10 24.92
C GLY A 27 25.06 -51.54 24.17
N SER A 28 25.13 -52.66 23.45
CA SER A 28 24.06 -53.28 22.65
C SER A 28 23.26 -54.28 23.48
N SER A 29 21.92 -54.34 23.35
CA SER A 29 21.18 -55.59 23.08
C SER A 29 19.65 -55.38 22.99
N ILE A 30 19.05 -56.29 22.24
CA ILE A 30 17.75 -56.32 21.56
C ILE A 30 16.61 -56.74 22.50
N THR A 31 15.41 -56.15 22.38
CA THR A 31 14.13 -56.92 22.36
C THR A 31 12.96 -56.04 21.91
N SER A 32 12.13 -56.61 21.04
CA SER A 32 10.87 -56.10 20.51
C SER A 32 9.71 -56.29 21.50
N THR A 33 8.87 -55.28 21.68
CA THR A 33 7.42 -55.41 21.89
C THR A 33 6.76 -54.02 21.84
N ALA A 34 5.55 -53.98 21.26
CA ALA A 34 4.76 -52.78 21.09
C ALA A 34 4.16 -52.31 22.41
N ASP A 35 4.24 -51.00 22.72
CA ASP A 35 3.12 -50.26 23.28
C ASP A 35 3.32 -48.74 23.17
N SER A 36 2.18 -48.07 23.10
CA SER A 36 1.91 -46.64 23.06
C SER A 36 2.70 -45.79 24.09
N GLY A 37 3.32 -44.71 23.62
CA GLY A 37 4.07 -43.74 24.43
C GLY A 37 4.28 -42.38 23.71
N PRO A 38 4.56 -41.29 24.45
CA PRO A 38 4.26 -39.92 24.06
C PRO A 38 5.10 -39.45 22.86
N GLN A 39 4.46 -38.74 21.93
CA GLN A 39 5.15 -38.06 20.83
C GLN A 39 6.15 -37.06 21.41
N THR A 40 7.41 -37.47 21.46
CA THR A 40 8.53 -36.57 21.70
C THR A 40 8.56 -35.57 20.56
N ALA A 41 8.22 -34.32 20.87
CA ALA A 41 8.38 -33.19 19.97
C ALA A 41 9.86 -33.10 19.59
N ARG A 42 10.23 -33.68 18.45
CA ARG A 42 11.56 -33.53 17.87
C ARG A 42 11.76 -32.05 17.58
N SER A 43 12.56 -31.38 18.39
CA SER A 43 13.10 -30.04 18.16
C SER A 43 14.02 -30.07 16.94
N GLY A 44 13.42 -30.16 15.75
CA GLY A 44 14.14 -30.02 14.49
C GLY A 44 14.65 -28.59 14.33
N LYS A 45 15.84 -28.42 13.76
CA LYS A 45 16.35 -27.10 13.38
C LYS A 45 15.34 -26.40 12.48
N PRO A 46 15.11 -25.08 12.63
CA PRO A 46 14.17 -24.35 11.79
C PRO A 46 14.57 -24.49 10.32
N LYS A 47 13.61 -24.88 9.48
CA LYS A 47 13.81 -25.02 8.03
C LYS A 47 13.65 -23.65 7.39
N TYR A 48 14.69 -23.18 6.70
CA TYR A 48 14.61 -21.97 5.89
C TYR A 48 13.76 -22.22 4.63
N ILE A 49 12.90 -21.26 4.31
CA ILE A 49 12.06 -21.25 3.11
C ILE A 49 12.31 -19.96 2.33
N ARG A 50 11.89 -19.94 1.07
CA ARG A 50 11.95 -18.75 0.20
C ARG A 50 10.56 -18.46 -0.35
N PHE A 51 10.20 -17.18 -0.41
CA PHE A 51 8.91 -16.71 -0.87
C PHE A 51 9.13 -15.74 -2.04
N GLY A 52 8.61 -16.05 -3.23
CA GLY A 52 8.54 -15.10 -4.34
C GLY A 52 7.34 -14.20 -4.14
N THR A 53 7.56 -12.96 -3.71
CA THR A 53 6.49 -12.01 -3.37
C THR A 53 6.49 -10.82 -4.33
N ASN A 54 5.32 -10.22 -4.54
CA ASN A 54 5.13 -8.98 -5.30
C ASN A 54 5.73 -9.01 -6.73
N CYS A 55 5.64 -10.16 -7.42
CA CYS A 55 6.11 -10.27 -8.80
C CYS A 55 5.17 -9.49 -9.72
N ASP A 56 5.68 -8.47 -10.41
CA ASP A 56 4.87 -7.56 -11.22
C ASP A 56 4.42 -8.19 -12.55
N LEU A 57 3.11 -8.14 -12.81
CA LEU A 57 2.49 -8.57 -14.06
C LEU A 57 1.91 -7.38 -14.87
N SER A 58 2.40 -6.15 -14.66
CA SER A 58 1.88 -4.93 -15.32
C SER A 58 2.15 -4.82 -16.82
N ASP A 59 3.15 -5.52 -17.35
CA ASP A 59 3.51 -5.46 -18.77
C ASP A 59 2.50 -6.26 -19.63
N GLU A 60 1.53 -5.55 -20.23
CA GLU A 60 0.49 -6.14 -21.06
C GLU A 60 1.03 -6.95 -22.24
N LYS A 61 2.16 -6.56 -22.84
CA LYS A 61 2.72 -7.30 -23.98
C LYS A 61 3.25 -8.66 -23.56
N LYS A 62 3.82 -8.74 -22.35
CA LYS A 62 4.35 -9.99 -21.79
C LYS A 62 3.25 -10.89 -21.23
N TRP A 63 2.23 -10.29 -20.62
CA TRP A 63 1.22 -11.01 -19.82
C TRP A 63 -0.19 -10.96 -20.43
N PHE A 64 -0.32 -10.64 -21.72
CA PHE A 64 -1.62 -10.48 -22.38
C PHE A 64 -2.59 -11.64 -22.10
N PRO A 65 -2.21 -12.93 -22.28
CA PRO A 65 -3.15 -14.03 -22.01
C PRO A 65 -3.62 -14.06 -20.56
N GLN A 66 -2.73 -13.78 -19.60
CA GLN A 66 -3.04 -13.79 -18.18
C GLN A 66 -3.96 -12.62 -17.79
N LEU A 67 -3.64 -11.41 -18.25
CA LEU A 67 -4.43 -10.22 -17.95
C LEU A 67 -5.78 -10.24 -18.67
N HIS A 68 -5.83 -10.76 -19.90
CA HIS A 68 -7.07 -10.93 -20.64
C HIS A 68 -8.03 -11.89 -19.94
N GLU A 69 -7.53 -12.97 -19.32
CA GLU A 69 -8.37 -13.91 -18.56
C GLU A 69 -9.10 -13.24 -17.40
N LEU A 70 -8.46 -12.27 -16.72
CA LEU A 70 -9.05 -11.53 -15.60
C LEU A 70 -10.18 -10.58 -16.02
N THR A 71 -10.31 -10.27 -17.32
CA THR A 71 -11.44 -9.48 -17.84
C THR A 71 -12.78 -10.22 -17.71
N LYS A 72 -12.76 -11.54 -17.52
CA LYS A 72 -13.95 -12.36 -17.30
C LYS A 72 -14.56 -12.16 -15.91
N LEU A 73 -13.81 -11.61 -14.96
CA LEU A 73 -14.29 -11.38 -13.59
C LEU A 73 -15.44 -10.36 -13.57
N PRO A 74 -16.29 -10.36 -12.54
CA PRO A 74 -17.29 -9.32 -12.33
C PRO A 74 -16.64 -7.93 -12.18
N THR A 75 -17.34 -6.90 -12.64
CA THR A 75 -16.83 -5.52 -12.73
C THR A 75 -16.28 -4.94 -11.43
N PHE A 76 -16.84 -5.33 -10.27
CA PHE A 76 -16.43 -4.80 -8.96
C PHE A 76 -15.09 -5.38 -8.42
N VAL A 77 -14.61 -6.48 -9.01
CA VAL A 77 -13.30 -7.09 -8.66
C VAL A 77 -12.27 -6.96 -9.78
N ARG A 78 -12.61 -6.39 -10.93
CA ARG A 78 -11.66 -6.22 -12.05
C ARG A 78 -10.55 -5.25 -11.67
N VAL A 79 -9.35 -5.53 -12.18
CA VAL A 79 -8.17 -4.65 -12.07
C VAL A 79 -8.50 -3.25 -12.58
N VAL A 80 -9.11 -3.17 -13.76
CA VAL A 80 -9.54 -1.91 -14.39
C VAL A 80 -11.04 -1.92 -14.62
N SER A 81 -11.72 -0.86 -14.18
CA SER A 81 -13.16 -0.69 -14.31
C SER A 81 -13.56 0.77 -14.09
N ALA A 82 -14.58 1.26 -14.80
CA ALA A 82 -15.15 2.59 -14.55
C ALA A 82 -15.66 2.76 -13.10
N PHE A 83 -16.03 1.64 -12.46
CA PHE A 83 -16.53 1.61 -11.08
C PHE A 83 -15.43 1.33 -10.03
N ASN A 84 -14.18 1.20 -10.45
CA ASN A 84 -13.02 1.10 -9.56
C ASN A 84 -12.34 2.47 -9.50
N MET A 85 -12.38 3.12 -8.33
CA MET A 85 -11.73 4.42 -8.11
C MET A 85 -10.26 4.39 -8.53
N LEU A 86 -9.51 3.31 -8.26
CA LEU A 86 -8.07 3.21 -8.60
C LEU A 86 -7.78 3.24 -10.11
N SER A 87 -8.78 2.98 -10.97
CA SER A 87 -8.65 3.15 -12.42
C SER A 87 -8.57 4.61 -12.84
N HIS A 88 -8.94 5.55 -11.95
CA HIS A 88 -8.97 6.99 -12.21
C HIS A 88 -7.73 7.73 -11.71
N VAL A 89 -6.73 7.05 -11.13
CA VAL A 89 -5.47 7.69 -10.69
C VAL A 89 -4.74 8.35 -11.87
N GLY A 90 -4.84 7.77 -13.06
CA GLY A 90 -4.21 8.26 -14.29
C GLY A 90 -2.84 7.64 -14.59
N TYR A 91 -2.31 6.78 -13.70
CA TYR A 91 -1.06 6.07 -13.92
C TYR A 91 -0.99 4.78 -13.09
N SER A 92 0.01 3.93 -13.38
CA SER A 92 0.19 2.64 -12.72
C SER A 92 0.71 2.79 -11.29
N LEU A 93 -0.04 2.24 -10.35
CA LEU A 93 0.34 1.97 -8.98
C LEU A 93 0.60 0.46 -8.86
N LEU A 94 1.86 0.07 -8.97
CA LEU A 94 2.25 -1.34 -9.07
C LEU A 94 1.72 -2.16 -7.90
N GLY A 95 0.98 -3.24 -8.21
CA GLY A 95 0.33 -4.11 -7.23
C GLY A 95 -0.99 -3.61 -6.67
N MET A 96 -1.37 -2.36 -6.93
CA MET A 96 -2.69 -1.84 -6.58
C MET A 96 -3.62 -1.85 -7.79
N ASN A 97 -3.32 -1.07 -8.83
CA ASN A 97 -4.09 -1.10 -10.09
C ASN A 97 -3.40 -1.90 -11.19
N THR A 98 -2.38 -2.68 -10.83
CA THR A 98 -1.77 -3.73 -11.65
C THR A 98 -1.71 -5.02 -10.84
N VAL A 99 -1.62 -6.16 -11.53
CA VAL A 99 -1.62 -7.48 -10.87
C VAL A 99 -0.23 -7.81 -10.33
N GLN A 100 -0.20 -8.34 -9.10
CA GLN A 100 0.98 -8.99 -8.52
C GLN A 100 0.78 -10.50 -8.38
N LEU A 101 1.84 -11.25 -8.65
CA LEU A 101 1.94 -12.70 -8.48
C LEU A 101 2.78 -13.04 -7.25
N TYR A 102 2.37 -14.10 -6.56
CA TYR A 102 3.01 -14.67 -5.38
C TYR A 102 3.28 -16.15 -5.64
N LEU A 103 4.52 -16.60 -5.42
CA LEU A 103 4.98 -17.98 -5.62
C LEU A 103 5.38 -18.56 -4.27
N LYS A 104 4.58 -19.51 -3.75
CA LYS A 104 4.63 -19.94 -2.35
C LYS A 104 4.99 -21.42 -2.20
N VAL A 105 5.75 -21.70 -1.14
CA VAL A 105 5.93 -23.02 -0.55
C VAL A 105 5.25 -23.06 0.82
N PRO A 106 4.99 -24.25 1.42
CA PRO A 106 4.42 -24.34 2.76
C PRO A 106 5.18 -23.48 3.78
N GLY A 107 4.44 -22.68 4.54
CA GLY A 107 4.97 -21.76 5.55
C GLY A 107 5.32 -20.36 5.04
N CYS A 108 5.24 -20.08 3.73
CA CYS A 108 5.38 -18.71 3.23
C CYS A 108 4.30 -17.80 3.86
N ARG A 109 4.72 -16.65 4.39
CA ARG A 109 3.85 -15.73 5.12
C ARG A 109 3.87 -14.34 4.50
N THR A 110 2.68 -13.75 4.37
CA THR A 110 2.51 -12.31 4.32
C THR A 110 2.14 -11.87 5.74
N PRO A 111 2.98 -11.06 6.41
CA PRO A 111 2.75 -10.65 7.79
C PRO A 111 1.50 -9.75 7.92
N GLY A 112 1.17 -9.38 9.15
CA GLY A 112 0.04 -8.50 9.45
C GLY A 112 0.19 -7.13 8.79
N HIS A 113 -0.89 -6.67 8.16
CA HIS A 113 -0.99 -5.36 7.55
C HIS A 113 -2.45 -4.96 7.30
N GLN A 114 -2.65 -3.70 6.94
CA GLN A 114 -3.79 -3.24 6.15
C GLN A 114 -3.27 -2.87 4.77
N GLU A 115 -4.14 -2.94 3.76
CA GLU A 115 -3.77 -2.51 2.41
C GLU A 115 -3.35 -1.03 2.37
N ASN A 116 -2.53 -0.67 1.39
CA ASN A 116 -2.12 0.71 1.16
C ASN A 116 -3.35 1.62 1.05
N ASN A 117 -3.36 2.70 1.83
CA ASN A 117 -4.48 3.63 1.93
C ASN A 117 -5.84 2.93 2.16
N CYS A 118 -5.86 1.79 2.88
CA CYS A 118 -7.08 1.05 3.24
C CYS A 118 -7.98 0.67 2.04
N PHE A 119 -7.42 0.52 0.84
CA PHE A 119 -8.17 0.03 -0.32
C PHE A 119 -8.59 -1.42 -0.14
N CYS A 120 -9.70 -1.82 -0.76
CA CYS A 120 -10.06 -3.24 -0.81
C CYS A 120 -9.01 -4.04 -1.59
N SER A 121 -8.89 -5.33 -1.28
CA SER A 121 -8.01 -6.27 -1.97
C SER A 121 -8.80 -7.41 -2.57
N VAL A 122 -8.36 -7.87 -3.74
CA VAL A 122 -8.83 -9.08 -4.40
C VAL A 122 -7.66 -10.04 -4.46
N ASN A 123 -7.84 -11.27 -3.96
CA ASN A 123 -6.82 -12.31 -4.04
C ASN A 123 -7.44 -13.60 -4.60
N ILE A 124 -6.79 -14.21 -5.58
CA ILE A 124 -7.19 -15.51 -6.12
C ILE A 124 -6.06 -16.51 -5.91
N ASN A 125 -6.38 -17.65 -5.29
CA ASN A 125 -5.46 -18.77 -5.16
C ASN A 125 -5.47 -19.59 -6.45
N ILE A 126 -4.31 -19.70 -7.11
CA ILE A 126 -4.12 -20.50 -8.33
C ILE A 126 -3.98 -21.99 -7.99
N GLY A 127 -3.50 -22.32 -6.78
CA GLY A 127 -3.24 -23.68 -6.34
C GLY A 127 -1.86 -24.21 -6.75
N PRO A 128 -1.62 -25.53 -6.61
CA PRO A 128 -2.58 -26.55 -6.18
C PRO A 128 -2.84 -26.61 -4.66
N GLY A 129 -1.98 -26.00 -3.84
CA GLY A 129 -2.13 -25.96 -2.40
C GLY A 129 -3.07 -24.87 -1.88
N ASP A 130 -3.41 -24.98 -0.61
CA ASP A 130 -4.28 -24.02 0.08
C ASP A 130 -3.49 -22.88 0.73
N CYS A 131 -4.18 -21.75 0.93
CA CYS A 131 -3.75 -20.67 1.83
C CYS A 131 -4.66 -20.60 3.06
N GLU A 132 -4.08 -20.30 4.21
CA GLU A 132 -4.81 -19.98 5.43
C GLU A 132 -4.78 -18.47 5.65
N TRP A 133 -5.97 -17.91 5.89
CA TRP A 133 -6.20 -16.49 6.10
C TRP A 133 -6.63 -16.22 7.54
N PHE A 134 -6.17 -15.08 8.03
CA PHE A 134 -6.58 -14.51 9.30
C PHE A 134 -6.91 -13.05 9.08
N SER A 135 -8.03 -12.59 9.63
CA SER A 135 -8.39 -11.18 9.55
C SER A 135 -9.12 -10.70 10.79
N VAL A 136 -8.97 -9.41 11.05
CA VAL A 136 -9.60 -8.68 12.14
C VAL A 136 -10.36 -7.49 11.53
N PRO A 137 -11.61 -7.23 11.97
CA PRO A 137 -12.37 -6.07 11.52
C PRO A 137 -11.58 -4.78 11.71
N GLU A 138 -11.76 -3.84 10.79
CA GLU A 138 -11.01 -2.60 10.81
C GLU A 138 -11.13 -1.84 12.13
N GLN A 139 -12.27 -1.88 12.82
CA GLN A 139 -12.48 -1.14 14.07
C GLN A 139 -11.46 -1.47 15.18
N TYR A 140 -10.78 -2.61 15.09
CA TYR A 140 -9.76 -3.04 16.04
C TYR A 140 -8.33 -2.71 15.59
N TRP A 141 -8.13 -2.01 14.47
CA TRP A 141 -6.79 -1.69 13.95
C TRP A 141 -5.96 -0.88 14.97
N GLY A 142 -6.60 0.00 15.74
CA GLY A 142 -5.95 0.74 16.83
C GLY A 142 -5.46 -0.16 17.97
N ALA A 143 -6.26 -1.16 18.36
CA ALA A 143 -5.85 -2.13 19.38
C ALA A 143 -4.67 -3.00 18.89
N ILE A 144 -4.69 -3.40 17.62
CA ILE A 144 -3.55 -4.13 17.02
C ILE A 144 -2.31 -3.23 16.92
N HIS A 145 -2.48 -1.97 16.55
CA HIS A 145 -1.41 -0.98 16.57
C HIS A 145 -0.77 -0.86 17.96
N ASP A 146 -1.58 -0.76 19.01
CA ASP A 146 -1.08 -0.70 20.39
C ASP A 146 -0.34 -1.98 20.80
N LEU A 147 -0.78 -3.15 20.34
CA LEU A 147 -0.06 -4.40 20.53
C LEU A 147 1.29 -4.41 19.80
N CYS A 148 1.37 -3.88 18.59
CA CYS A 148 2.63 -3.71 17.86
C CYS A 148 3.60 -2.80 18.63
N GLU A 149 3.14 -1.63 19.10
CA GLU A 149 3.95 -0.70 19.89
C GLU A 149 4.43 -1.33 21.21
N LYS A 150 3.56 -2.05 21.95
CA LYS A 150 3.92 -2.80 23.16
C LYS A 150 5.02 -3.85 22.89
N ASN A 151 5.07 -4.39 21.68
CA ASN A 151 6.06 -5.39 21.26
C ASN A 151 7.25 -4.76 20.50
N ASN A 152 7.36 -3.43 20.48
CA ASN A 152 8.44 -2.68 19.84
C ASN A 152 8.61 -3.04 18.35
N VAL A 153 7.48 -3.18 17.63
CA VAL A 153 7.43 -3.35 16.17
C VAL A 153 6.51 -2.29 15.58
N ASP A 154 6.95 -1.61 14.52
CA ASP A 154 6.12 -0.59 13.88
C ASP A 154 4.92 -1.24 13.17
N TYR A 155 3.71 -0.71 13.42
CA TYR A 155 2.48 -1.26 12.87
C TYR A 155 2.38 -1.13 11.34
N LEU A 156 2.82 0.01 10.77
CA LEU A 156 2.63 0.34 9.36
C LEU A 156 3.69 -0.27 8.44
N THR A 157 4.92 -0.38 8.93
CA THR A 157 6.12 -0.72 8.14
C THR A 157 6.87 -1.93 8.67
N GLY A 158 6.58 -2.36 9.90
CA GLY A 158 7.20 -3.54 10.51
C GLY A 158 6.65 -4.86 9.96
N SER A 159 7.35 -5.94 10.29
CA SER A 159 6.94 -7.31 9.97
C SER A 159 6.51 -8.00 11.25
N TRP A 160 5.20 -8.17 11.42
CA TRP A 160 4.61 -8.72 12.65
C TRP A 160 3.63 -9.85 12.33
N TRP A 161 3.54 -10.83 13.22
CA TRP A 161 2.62 -11.97 13.12
C TRP A 161 1.87 -12.12 14.43
N PRO A 162 0.57 -11.81 14.49
CA PRO A 162 -0.17 -11.80 15.75
C PRO A 162 -0.20 -13.15 16.47
N ASN A 163 -0.08 -13.13 17.80
CA ASN A 163 -0.37 -14.28 18.63
C ASN A 163 -1.89 -14.35 18.87
N LEU A 164 -2.53 -15.44 18.45
CA LEU A 164 -3.99 -15.60 18.55
C LEU A 164 -4.49 -15.66 20.00
N GLU A 165 -3.69 -16.16 20.93
CA GLU A 165 -4.05 -16.18 22.37
C GLU A 165 -4.03 -14.76 22.94
N THR A 166 -3.06 -13.94 22.54
CA THR A 166 -3.05 -12.51 22.90
C THR A 166 -4.27 -11.78 22.35
N LEU A 167 -4.62 -12.01 21.06
CA LEU A 167 -5.82 -11.40 20.48
C LEU A 167 -7.10 -11.84 21.20
N TYR A 168 -7.19 -13.12 21.58
CA TYR A 168 -8.32 -13.64 22.35
C TYR A 168 -8.42 -12.99 23.74
N ASN A 169 -7.30 -12.85 24.45
CA ASN A 169 -7.25 -12.22 25.78
C ASN A 169 -7.57 -10.72 25.75
N GLU A 170 -7.25 -10.05 24.64
CA GLU A 170 -7.59 -8.63 24.39
C GLU A 170 -9.00 -8.48 23.76
N GLU A 171 -9.79 -9.55 23.70
CA GLU A 171 -11.16 -9.57 23.15
C GLU A 171 -11.27 -9.10 21.68
N ILE A 172 -10.20 -9.30 20.89
CA ILE A 172 -10.13 -8.94 19.48
C ILE A 172 -10.64 -10.12 18.63
N PRO A 173 -11.76 -9.98 17.88
CA PRO A 173 -12.31 -11.07 17.09
C PRO A 173 -11.44 -11.37 15.86
N VAL A 174 -11.18 -12.65 15.60
CA VAL A 174 -10.39 -13.12 14.45
C VAL A 174 -11.24 -14.02 13.56
N TYR A 175 -11.36 -13.65 12.29
CA TYR A 175 -11.85 -14.54 11.24
C TYR A 175 -10.68 -15.40 10.75
N ARG A 176 -10.86 -16.72 10.72
CA ARG A 176 -9.86 -17.67 10.24
C ARG A 176 -10.50 -18.64 9.26
N PHE A 177 -9.92 -18.77 8.07
CA PHE A 177 -10.48 -19.64 7.03
C PHE A 177 -9.42 -20.12 6.03
N ILE A 178 -9.80 -21.11 5.22
CA ILE A 178 -8.96 -21.70 4.17
C ILE A 178 -9.44 -21.19 2.81
N GLN A 179 -8.50 -20.73 1.99
CA GLN A 179 -8.70 -20.39 0.58
C GLN A 179 -8.12 -21.52 -0.28
N ARG A 180 -8.99 -22.29 -0.93
CA ARG A 180 -8.62 -23.38 -1.84
C ARG A 180 -8.30 -22.86 -3.25
N PRO A 181 -7.69 -23.67 -4.12
CA PRO A 181 -7.49 -23.30 -5.52
C PRO A 181 -8.81 -22.90 -6.20
N GLY A 182 -8.80 -21.75 -6.88
CA GLY A 182 -9.97 -21.15 -7.52
C GLY A 182 -10.79 -20.23 -6.61
N ASP A 183 -10.61 -20.29 -5.29
CA ASP A 183 -11.31 -19.38 -4.38
C ASP A 183 -10.77 -17.96 -4.48
N LEU A 184 -11.70 -17.00 -4.50
CA LEU A 184 -11.41 -15.57 -4.46
C LEU A 184 -11.69 -15.04 -3.05
N VAL A 185 -10.71 -14.35 -2.47
CA VAL A 185 -10.83 -13.63 -1.20
C VAL A 185 -10.98 -12.14 -1.48
N TRP A 186 -12.04 -11.55 -0.92
CA TRP A 186 -12.28 -10.11 -0.89
C TRP A 186 -11.91 -9.58 0.50
N ILE A 187 -10.90 -8.71 0.56
CA ILE A 187 -10.55 -7.99 1.78
C ILE A 187 -11.20 -6.61 1.69
N ASN A 188 -12.14 -6.36 2.60
CA ASN A 188 -12.85 -5.07 2.64
C ASN A 188 -11.94 -3.94 3.15
N SER A 189 -12.36 -2.69 2.92
CA SER A 189 -11.59 -1.48 3.25
C SER A 189 -11.09 -1.50 4.69
N GLY A 190 -9.77 -1.38 4.86
CA GLY A 190 -9.10 -1.29 6.15
C GLY A 190 -9.11 -2.57 7.01
N THR A 191 -9.61 -3.71 6.52
CA THR A 191 -9.50 -4.97 7.26
C THR A 191 -8.03 -5.32 7.52
N VAL A 192 -7.68 -5.53 8.79
CA VAL A 192 -6.34 -6.00 9.17
C VAL A 192 -6.26 -7.49 8.87
N HIS A 193 -5.19 -7.95 8.21
CA HIS A 193 -5.09 -9.36 7.85
C HIS A 193 -3.65 -9.85 7.69
N TRP A 194 -3.48 -11.16 7.79
CA TRP A 194 -2.22 -11.89 7.54
C TRP A 194 -2.51 -13.26 6.96
N VAL A 195 -1.54 -13.84 6.25
CA VAL A 195 -1.75 -15.03 5.41
C VAL A 195 -0.57 -15.98 5.50
N GLN A 196 -0.83 -17.29 5.53
CA GLN A 196 0.21 -18.30 5.32
C GLN A 196 -0.19 -19.34 4.26
N ALA A 197 0.77 -19.76 3.45
CA ALA A 197 0.59 -20.92 2.58
C ALA A 197 0.64 -22.22 3.39
N ILE A 198 -0.37 -23.07 3.21
CA ILE A 198 -0.38 -24.44 3.74
C ILE A 198 0.34 -25.36 2.77
N GLY A 199 0.08 -25.22 1.47
CA GLY A 199 0.67 -26.02 0.40
C GLY A 199 1.57 -25.22 -0.55
N TRP A 200 2.11 -25.90 -1.56
CA TRP A 200 2.69 -25.22 -2.73
C TRP A 200 1.58 -24.58 -3.54
N CYS A 201 1.61 -23.27 -3.67
CA CYS A 201 0.58 -22.56 -4.41
C CYS A 201 1.11 -21.25 -4.98
N ASN A 202 0.40 -20.73 -5.98
CA ASN A 202 0.57 -19.37 -6.41
C ASN A 202 -0.69 -18.56 -6.06
N ASN A 203 -0.55 -17.27 -5.83
CA ASN A 203 -1.69 -16.36 -5.75
C ASN A 203 -1.47 -15.19 -6.69
N ILE A 204 -2.55 -14.62 -7.19
CA ILE A 204 -2.55 -13.29 -7.80
C ILE A 204 -3.37 -12.35 -6.94
N ALA A 205 -2.96 -11.09 -6.84
CA ALA A 205 -3.69 -10.07 -6.12
C ALA A 205 -3.53 -8.68 -6.72
N TRP A 206 -4.51 -7.83 -6.45
CA TRP A 206 -4.53 -6.41 -6.75
C TRP A 206 -5.54 -5.71 -5.82
N ASN A 207 -5.54 -4.38 -5.84
CA ASN A 207 -6.49 -3.59 -5.09
C ASN A 207 -7.63 -3.05 -5.97
N VAL A 208 -8.76 -2.80 -5.33
CA VAL A 208 -9.89 -2.09 -5.94
C VAL A 208 -10.42 -1.06 -4.96
N GLY A 209 -10.93 0.05 -5.48
CA GLY A 209 -11.60 1.08 -4.69
C GLY A 209 -13.07 1.17 -5.10
N PRO A 210 -13.99 0.48 -4.42
CA PRO A 210 -15.42 0.65 -4.67
C PRO A 210 -15.84 2.13 -4.52
N LEU A 211 -16.67 2.63 -5.43
CA LEU A 211 -17.25 3.98 -5.37
C LEU A 211 -18.25 4.12 -4.20
N THR A 212 -17.72 4.17 -2.98
CA THR A 212 -18.50 4.27 -1.74
C THR A 212 -17.88 5.31 -0.83
N SER A 213 -18.72 6.02 -0.07
CA SER A 213 -18.29 6.94 0.98
C SER A 213 -17.32 6.29 1.96
N ARG A 214 -17.62 5.07 2.41
CA ARG A 214 -16.77 4.31 3.33
C ARG A 214 -15.35 4.09 2.78
N GLN A 215 -15.21 3.58 1.56
CA GLN A 215 -13.89 3.32 0.98
C GLN A 215 -13.07 4.62 0.88
N TYR A 216 -13.68 5.69 0.39
CA TYR A 216 -12.97 6.96 0.21
C TYR A 216 -12.60 7.59 1.56
N HIS A 217 -13.50 7.56 2.54
CA HIS A 217 -13.24 8.04 3.90
C HIS A 217 -12.04 7.34 4.53
N MET A 218 -12.01 6.01 4.52
CA MET A 218 -10.92 5.25 5.12
C MET A 218 -9.58 5.47 4.41
N ALA A 219 -9.61 5.67 3.08
CA ALA A 219 -8.41 5.99 2.32
C ALA A 219 -7.85 7.37 2.67
N LEU A 220 -8.74 8.35 2.89
CA LEU A 220 -8.38 9.70 3.30
C LEU A 220 -7.89 9.74 4.75
N GLU A 221 -8.52 9.02 5.67
CA GLU A 221 -8.05 8.89 7.06
C GLU A 221 -6.67 8.25 7.14
N ARG A 222 -6.45 7.14 6.41
CA ARG A 222 -5.12 6.53 6.33
C ARG A 222 -4.10 7.47 5.70
N TYR A 223 -4.48 8.24 4.69
CA TYR A 223 -3.60 9.23 4.08
C TYR A 223 -3.12 10.28 5.09
N GLU A 224 -4.02 10.82 5.91
CA GLU A 224 -3.65 11.80 6.95
C GLU A 224 -2.86 11.15 8.08
N PHE A 225 -3.21 9.92 8.50
CA PHE A 225 -2.45 9.19 9.50
C PHE A 225 -1.02 8.88 9.04
N ASN A 226 -0.85 8.47 7.78
CA ASN A 226 0.45 8.25 7.16
C ASN A 226 1.30 9.53 7.19
N ARG A 227 0.71 10.68 6.85
CA ARG A 227 1.40 11.98 6.93
C ARG A 227 1.86 12.30 8.35
N LEU A 228 1.02 12.04 9.35
CA LEU A 228 1.37 12.22 10.77
C LEU A 228 2.53 11.31 11.20
N ARG A 229 2.59 10.09 10.66
CA ARG A 229 3.63 9.09 10.97
C ARG A 229 4.86 9.17 10.07
N GLY A 230 4.90 10.08 9.10
CA GLY A 230 6.00 10.18 8.15
C GLY A 230 6.13 8.98 7.21
N VAL A 231 5.01 8.30 6.92
CA VAL A 231 4.94 7.16 6.00
C VAL A 231 4.40 7.62 4.65
N LYS A 232 5.01 7.17 3.55
CA LYS A 232 4.52 7.45 2.20
C LYS A 232 3.15 6.82 1.96
N SER A 233 2.19 7.63 1.52
CA SER A 233 0.97 7.11 0.91
C SER A 233 1.23 6.72 -0.55
N ILE A 234 0.95 5.46 -0.90
CA ILE A 234 1.09 4.98 -2.28
C ILE A 234 0.02 5.61 -3.17
N VAL A 235 -1.19 5.80 -2.64
CA VAL A 235 -2.26 6.51 -3.35
C VAL A 235 -2.16 8.00 -3.01
N PRO A 236 -1.90 8.89 -3.99
CA PRO A 236 -1.80 10.33 -3.78
C PRO A 236 -3.21 10.93 -3.62
N MET A 237 -3.78 10.89 -2.42
CA MET A 237 -5.21 11.15 -2.23
C MET A 237 -5.65 12.54 -2.71
N ILE A 238 -4.79 13.56 -2.72
CA ILE A 238 -5.18 14.88 -3.22
C ILE A 238 -5.31 14.85 -4.75
N HIS A 239 -4.25 14.51 -5.48
CA HIS A 239 -4.27 14.31 -6.94
C HIS A 239 -5.41 13.37 -7.33
N PHE A 240 -5.55 12.26 -6.61
CA PHE A 240 -6.57 11.25 -6.88
C PHE A 240 -7.99 11.82 -6.77
N SER A 241 -8.25 12.66 -5.77
CA SER A 241 -9.56 13.31 -5.59
C SER A 241 -9.90 14.24 -6.76
N TRP A 242 -8.91 14.99 -7.25
CA TRP A 242 -9.08 15.83 -8.44
C TRP A 242 -9.37 15.01 -9.70
N GLN A 243 -8.75 13.84 -9.85
CA GLN A 243 -9.04 12.96 -10.98
C GLN A 243 -10.43 12.33 -10.88
N LEU A 244 -10.88 11.95 -9.69
CA LEU A 244 -12.25 11.49 -9.48
C LEU A 244 -13.26 12.59 -9.84
N ALA A 245 -13.01 13.83 -9.42
CA ALA A 245 -13.88 14.96 -9.72
C ALA A 245 -14.01 15.23 -11.23
N LYS A 246 -12.92 15.07 -11.98
CA LYS A 246 -12.91 15.22 -13.45
C LYS A 246 -13.62 14.08 -14.17
N ASN A 247 -13.39 12.84 -13.71
CA ASN A 247 -13.69 11.65 -14.52
C ASN A 247 -14.97 10.92 -14.12
N VAL A 248 -15.50 11.16 -12.92
CA VAL A 248 -16.57 10.35 -12.33
C VAL A 248 -17.76 11.21 -11.92
N LYS A 249 -18.95 10.84 -12.39
CA LYS A 249 -20.22 11.38 -11.88
C LYS A 249 -20.64 10.62 -10.64
N ILE A 250 -20.75 11.31 -9.51
CA ILE A 250 -21.04 10.72 -8.20
C ILE A 250 -22.49 11.00 -7.82
N SER A 251 -23.24 9.93 -7.52
CA SER A 251 -24.64 10.01 -7.06
C SER A 251 -24.80 9.77 -5.56
N ASP A 252 -23.82 9.14 -4.90
CA ASP A 252 -23.82 8.94 -3.44
C ASP A 252 -23.50 10.28 -2.75
N PRO A 253 -24.43 10.86 -1.96
CA PRO A 253 -24.20 12.16 -1.32
C PRO A 253 -23.01 12.15 -0.37
N GLY A 254 -22.81 11.06 0.38
CA GLY A 254 -21.70 10.96 1.33
C GLY A 254 -20.33 11.00 0.64
N LEU A 255 -20.18 10.24 -0.45
CA LEU A 255 -18.95 10.23 -1.24
C LEU A 255 -18.72 11.57 -1.93
N TYR A 256 -19.78 12.17 -2.50
CA TYR A 256 -19.70 13.50 -3.10
C TYR A 256 -19.18 14.54 -2.12
N GLU A 257 -19.77 14.62 -0.92
CA GLU A 257 -19.36 15.57 0.11
C GLU A 257 -17.90 15.36 0.55
N LEU A 258 -17.48 14.12 0.75
CA LEU A 258 -16.09 13.82 1.14
C LEU A 258 -15.08 14.25 0.07
N ILE A 259 -15.36 13.95 -1.21
CA ILE A 259 -14.50 14.37 -2.32
C ILE A 259 -14.51 15.89 -2.41
N LYS A 260 -15.69 16.53 -2.41
CA LYS A 260 -15.85 17.99 -2.50
C LYS A 260 -15.08 18.71 -1.39
N GLN A 261 -15.12 18.19 -0.16
CA GLN A 261 -14.34 18.73 0.97
C GLN A 261 -12.83 18.56 0.79
N ALA A 262 -12.36 17.44 0.22
CA ALA A 262 -10.95 17.26 -0.09
C ALA A 262 -10.48 18.27 -1.16
N LEU A 263 -11.29 18.47 -2.22
CA LEU A 263 -11.02 19.49 -3.24
C LEU A 263 -10.94 20.88 -2.61
N LEU A 264 -11.98 21.31 -1.87
CA LEU A 264 -12.03 22.62 -1.23
C LEU A 264 -10.79 22.90 -0.37
N ARG A 265 -10.43 21.95 0.50
CA ARG A 265 -9.24 22.08 1.35
C ARG A 265 -7.96 22.23 0.52
N SER A 266 -7.82 21.46 -0.56
CA SER A 266 -6.64 21.54 -1.43
C SER A 266 -6.55 22.82 -2.26
N ILE A 267 -7.68 23.42 -2.67
CA ILE A 267 -7.74 24.74 -3.31
C ILE A 267 -7.29 25.80 -2.32
N VAL A 268 -7.85 25.80 -1.11
CA VAL A 268 -7.49 26.77 -0.06
C VAL A 268 -6.00 26.68 0.26
N GLN A 269 -5.46 25.46 0.41
CA GLN A 269 -4.02 25.27 0.63
C GLN A 269 -3.17 25.77 -0.54
N SER A 270 -3.60 25.52 -1.78
CA SER A 270 -2.91 26.02 -2.97
C SER A 270 -2.91 27.54 -3.05
N GLN A 271 -4.05 28.18 -2.74
CA GLN A 271 -4.17 29.64 -2.72
C GLN A 271 -3.29 30.25 -1.63
N LEU A 272 -3.38 29.76 -0.39
CA LEU A 272 -2.58 30.26 0.73
C LEU A 272 -1.07 30.13 0.48
N ALA A 273 -0.65 29.02 -0.12
CA ALA A 273 0.74 28.83 -0.51
C ALA A 273 1.14 29.79 -1.65
N THR A 274 0.28 30.01 -2.65
CA THR A 274 0.51 30.99 -3.72
C THR A 274 0.68 32.40 -3.14
N ASP A 275 -0.26 32.86 -2.32
CA ASP A 275 -0.25 34.18 -1.67
C ASP A 275 1.01 34.38 -0.81
N PHE A 276 1.42 33.33 -0.11
CA PHE A 276 2.64 33.36 0.70
C PHE A 276 3.90 33.56 -0.16
N ILE A 277 4.00 32.86 -1.29
CA ILE A 277 5.14 32.98 -2.20
C ILE A 277 5.15 34.34 -2.91
N GLU A 278 4.00 34.85 -3.32
CA GLU A 278 3.86 36.19 -3.89
C GLU A 278 4.27 37.27 -2.88
N LYS A 279 3.89 37.12 -1.61
CA LYS A 279 4.31 38.02 -0.53
C LYS A 279 5.82 38.02 -0.29
N LEU A 280 6.50 36.91 -0.57
CA LEU A 280 7.97 36.83 -0.55
C LEU A 280 8.64 37.46 -1.80
N GLY A 281 7.84 37.87 -2.80
CA GLY A 281 8.34 38.43 -4.06
C GLY A 281 9.03 37.39 -4.95
N LEU A 282 8.70 36.10 -4.79
CA LEU A 282 9.30 35.02 -5.57
C LEU A 282 8.42 34.66 -6.78
N PRO A 283 9.00 34.44 -7.96
CA PRO A 283 8.25 34.08 -9.14
C PRO A 283 7.77 32.63 -9.08
N ILE A 284 6.47 32.43 -9.32
CA ILE A 284 5.87 31.11 -9.54
C ILE A 284 5.86 30.85 -11.05
N ARG A 285 6.50 29.77 -11.50
CA ARG A 285 6.56 29.42 -12.93
C ARG A 285 5.51 28.36 -13.25
N ARG A 286 4.85 28.50 -14.40
CA ARG A 286 3.95 27.47 -14.89
C ARG A 286 4.76 26.23 -15.31
N HIS A 287 4.38 25.07 -14.78
CA HIS A 287 4.93 23.78 -15.21
C HIS A 287 4.00 23.04 -16.17
N GLY A 288 2.70 23.03 -15.86
CA GLY A 288 1.71 22.17 -16.51
C GLY A 288 1.55 20.84 -15.79
N LYS A 289 0.40 20.19 -15.95
CA LYS A 289 0.23 18.76 -15.68
C LYS A 289 -0.23 18.08 -16.96
N ARG A 290 0.52 17.08 -17.41
CA ARG A 290 0.14 16.23 -18.55
C ARG A 290 -0.72 15.06 -18.06
N PRO A 291 -1.54 14.44 -18.93
CA PRO A 291 -2.41 13.33 -18.55
C PRO A 291 -1.66 12.13 -17.93
N ASP A 292 -0.42 11.89 -18.34
CA ASP A 292 0.45 10.78 -17.93
C ASP A 292 1.43 11.15 -16.79
N ASP A 293 1.46 12.41 -16.35
CA ASP A 293 2.36 12.81 -15.28
C ASP A 293 1.93 12.20 -13.94
N VAL A 294 2.86 11.54 -13.25
CA VAL A 294 2.66 10.97 -11.91
C VAL A 294 2.53 12.07 -10.85
N ALA A 295 1.84 11.79 -9.74
CA ALA A 295 1.82 12.71 -8.61
C ALA A 295 3.20 12.77 -7.94
N HIS A 296 3.59 13.96 -7.46
CA HIS A 296 4.88 14.16 -6.82
C HIS A 296 4.82 13.89 -5.32
N SER A 297 5.92 13.37 -4.78
CA SER A 297 6.14 13.24 -3.34
C SER A 297 7.37 14.05 -2.95
N CYS A 298 7.37 14.59 -1.74
CA CYS A 298 8.52 15.29 -1.19
C CYS A 298 9.71 14.32 -1.06
N HIS A 299 10.89 14.74 -1.50
CA HIS A 299 12.09 13.93 -1.36
C HIS A 299 12.42 13.57 0.10
N ASP A 300 12.26 14.51 1.04
CA ASP A 300 12.74 14.29 2.42
C ASP A 300 11.72 13.59 3.34
N CYS A 301 10.42 13.88 3.20
CA CYS A 301 9.37 13.35 4.09
C CYS A 301 8.30 12.53 3.38
N GLU A 302 8.45 12.29 2.08
CA GLU A 302 7.60 11.43 1.25
C GLU A 302 6.10 11.79 1.15
N ILE A 303 5.66 12.87 1.79
CA ILE A 303 4.28 13.35 1.65
C ILE A 303 4.01 13.77 0.20
N GLU A 304 2.78 13.60 -0.25
CA GLU A 304 2.33 14.13 -1.54
C GLU A 304 2.52 15.65 -1.60
N VAL A 305 3.01 16.13 -2.74
CA VAL A 305 3.16 17.56 -3.03
C VAL A 305 2.26 17.87 -4.21
N PHE A 306 1.13 18.54 -3.93
CA PHE A 306 0.13 18.87 -4.92
C PHE A 306 0.22 20.34 -5.34
N ASN A 307 0.13 20.59 -6.64
CA ASN A 307 0.09 21.90 -7.28
C ASN A 307 1.38 22.72 -7.21
N LEU A 308 1.82 23.14 -6.02
CA LEU A 308 3.04 23.94 -5.85
C LEU A 308 4.25 23.07 -5.50
N LEU A 309 5.17 22.93 -6.46
CA LEU A 309 6.38 22.12 -6.33
C LEU A 309 7.58 23.02 -6.02
N TYR A 310 8.33 22.68 -4.98
CA TYR A 310 9.56 23.38 -4.60
C TYR A 310 10.76 22.58 -5.09
N VAL A 311 11.33 23.01 -6.21
CA VAL A 311 12.35 22.24 -6.94
C VAL A 311 13.74 22.82 -6.71
N ILE A 312 14.70 21.96 -6.41
CA ILE A 312 16.12 22.31 -6.31
C ILE A 312 16.97 21.28 -7.05
N ALA A 313 18.12 21.70 -7.59
CA ALA A 313 19.10 20.78 -8.14
C ALA A 313 19.96 20.18 -7.02
N GLN A 314 19.93 18.86 -6.86
CA GLN A 314 20.76 18.12 -5.92
C GLN A 314 21.39 16.93 -6.66
N ASP A 315 22.71 16.78 -6.57
CA ASP A 315 23.45 15.69 -7.23
C ASP A 315 23.16 15.53 -8.74
N LYS A 316 23.08 16.67 -9.44
CA LYS A 316 22.72 16.78 -10.87
C LYS A 316 21.31 16.30 -11.23
N LYS A 317 20.44 16.09 -10.24
CA LYS A 317 19.01 15.76 -10.44
C LYS A 317 18.13 16.88 -9.89
N LEU A 318 16.98 17.08 -10.52
CA LEU A 318 15.94 17.95 -9.99
C LEU A 318 15.13 17.15 -8.98
N VAL A 319 14.98 17.67 -7.77
CA VAL A 319 14.24 17.03 -6.68
C VAL A 319 13.11 17.94 -6.21
N VAL A 320 11.93 17.34 -6.01
CA VAL A 320 10.73 18.02 -5.50
C VAL A 320 10.68 17.93 -3.99
N ARG A 321 10.37 19.03 -3.32
CA ARG A 321 10.11 19.09 -1.88
C ARG A 321 8.76 19.72 -1.59
N CYS A 322 8.19 19.40 -0.43
CA CYS A 322 7.07 20.16 0.12
C CYS A 322 7.56 21.51 0.67
N MET A 323 6.63 22.43 0.89
CA MET A 323 6.96 23.77 1.42
C MET A 323 7.73 23.70 2.74
N ASP A 324 7.33 22.83 3.67
CA ASP A 324 7.96 22.74 4.99
C ASP A 324 9.41 22.27 4.92
N CYS A 325 9.68 21.22 4.13
CA CYS A 325 11.04 20.74 3.90
C CYS A 325 11.89 21.78 3.18
N ALA A 326 11.33 22.45 2.16
CA ALA A 326 12.03 23.51 1.44
C ALA A 326 12.41 24.67 2.39
N ARG A 327 11.49 25.11 3.25
CA ARG A 327 11.75 26.17 4.24
C ARG A 327 12.72 25.77 5.34
N ARG A 328 12.82 24.47 5.69
CA ARG A 328 13.86 23.98 6.60
C ARG A 328 15.26 24.11 6.01
N ILE A 329 15.39 23.98 4.68
CA ILE A 329 16.67 24.12 3.96
C ILE A 329 16.98 25.61 3.73
N ASP A 330 16.05 26.35 3.16
CA ASP A 330 16.15 27.79 2.94
C ASP A 330 14.84 28.47 3.37
N PRO A 331 14.81 29.13 4.55
CA PRO A 331 13.61 29.83 5.03
C PRO A 331 13.09 30.91 4.09
N SER A 332 13.96 31.46 3.22
CA SER A 332 13.61 32.47 2.22
C SER A 332 13.12 31.89 0.89
N LEU A 333 13.27 30.57 0.69
CA LEU A 333 12.93 29.82 -0.52
C LEU A 333 13.61 30.30 -1.82
N ARG A 334 14.62 31.18 -1.73
CA ARG A 334 15.32 31.75 -2.90
C ARG A 334 16.16 30.74 -3.64
N THR A 335 16.63 29.68 -2.98
CA THR A 335 17.36 28.59 -3.63
C THR A 335 16.46 27.65 -4.44
N PHE A 336 15.14 27.77 -4.32
CA PHE A 336 14.16 26.90 -4.97
C PHE A 336 13.57 27.54 -6.23
N THR A 337 13.37 26.72 -7.25
CA THR A 337 12.46 27.04 -8.36
C THR A 337 11.07 26.59 -7.98
N ILE A 338 10.12 27.52 -7.93
CA ILE A 338 8.74 27.25 -7.54
C ILE A 338 7.90 27.05 -8.80
N LEU A 339 7.27 25.89 -8.90
CA LEU A 339 6.51 25.46 -10.07
C LEU A 339 5.03 25.26 -9.70
N ALA A 340 4.12 25.70 -10.55
CA ALA A 340 2.67 25.43 -10.43
C ALA A 340 2.20 24.44 -11.50
N GLU A 341 1.59 23.33 -11.06
CA GLU A 341 0.99 22.28 -11.92
C GLU A 341 -0.42 22.64 -12.41
N TYR A 342 -1.13 23.51 -11.69
CA TYR A 342 -2.45 24.02 -12.09
C TYR A 342 -2.55 25.52 -11.80
N TYR A 343 -3.25 26.25 -12.66
CA TYR A 343 -3.73 27.58 -12.30
C TYR A 343 -4.91 27.46 -11.33
N MET A 344 -5.08 28.47 -10.48
CA MET A 344 -6.20 28.51 -9.54
C MET A 344 -7.56 28.53 -10.25
N HIS A 345 -7.68 29.19 -11.41
CA HIS A 345 -8.93 29.17 -12.19
C HIS A 345 -9.26 27.77 -12.73
N GLU A 346 -8.26 27.00 -13.18
CA GLU A 346 -8.47 25.61 -13.63
C GLU A 346 -9.03 24.75 -12.49
N LEU A 347 -8.47 24.90 -11.28
CA LEU A 347 -8.94 24.18 -10.09
C LEU A 347 -10.35 24.62 -9.67
N SER A 348 -10.65 25.92 -9.72
CA SER A 348 -11.98 26.45 -9.43
C SER A 348 -13.04 25.93 -10.41
N GLU A 349 -12.74 25.90 -11.71
CA GLU A 349 -13.65 25.36 -12.73
C GLU A 349 -13.98 23.89 -12.47
N ILE A 350 -12.97 23.04 -12.24
CA ILE A 350 -13.19 21.61 -11.92
C ILE A 350 -14.00 21.45 -10.63
N TYR A 351 -13.72 22.29 -9.62
CA TYR A 351 -14.46 22.28 -8.38
C TYR A 351 -15.93 22.65 -8.62
N ASP A 352 -16.21 23.73 -9.32
CA ASP A 352 -17.58 24.21 -9.60
C ASP A 352 -18.36 23.23 -10.48
N ASP A 353 -17.69 22.57 -11.43
CA ASP A 353 -18.31 21.55 -12.30
C ASP A 353 -18.59 20.22 -11.58
N PHE A 354 -17.86 19.92 -10.51
CA PHE A 354 -18.07 18.72 -9.71
C PHE A 354 -19.33 18.87 -8.86
N GLN A 355 -20.46 18.40 -9.40
CA GLN A 355 -21.79 18.49 -8.78
C GLN A 355 -22.36 17.09 -8.49
N LEU A 356 -23.20 17.00 -7.47
CA LEU A 356 -23.91 15.78 -7.11
C LEU A 356 -24.85 15.38 -8.26
N GLN A 357 -24.71 14.15 -8.74
CA GLN A 357 -25.59 13.60 -9.76
C GLN A 357 -26.93 13.19 -9.12
N THR A 358 -27.92 14.08 -9.21
CA THR A 358 -29.28 13.86 -8.68
C THR A 358 -30.23 13.20 -9.68
N GLN A 359 -29.90 13.26 -10.98
CA GLN A 359 -30.70 12.61 -12.02
C GLN A 359 -30.25 11.16 -12.21
N PRO A 360 -31.19 10.19 -12.32
CA PRO A 360 -30.86 8.83 -12.70
C PRO A 360 -30.09 8.84 -14.02
N LEU A 361 -28.99 8.08 -14.10
CA LEU A 361 -28.37 7.79 -15.39
C LEU A 361 -29.46 7.16 -16.26
N ALA A 362 -29.82 7.82 -17.36
CA ALA A 362 -30.72 7.23 -18.34
C ALA A 362 -30.08 5.92 -18.81
N ALA A 363 -30.64 4.80 -18.37
CA ALA A 363 -30.27 3.50 -18.88
C ALA A 363 -30.67 3.51 -20.36
N TYR A 364 -29.70 3.76 -21.25
CA TYR A 364 -29.92 3.47 -22.65
C TYR A 364 -30.23 1.98 -22.74
N PRO A 365 -31.40 1.57 -23.26
CA PRO A 365 -31.69 0.17 -23.44
C PRO A 365 -30.63 -0.42 -24.37
N VAL A 366 -29.78 -1.29 -23.82
CA VAL A 366 -28.87 -2.10 -24.60
C VAL A 366 -29.73 -3.16 -25.29
N GLY A 367 -30.09 -2.87 -26.55
CA GLY A 367 -30.50 -3.87 -27.53
C GLY A 367 -31.97 -3.85 -27.93
N LYS A 368 -32.21 -3.57 -29.21
CA LYS A 368 -32.55 -4.61 -30.22
C LYS A 368 -32.34 -4.02 -31.63
N THR A 369 -31.27 -4.43 -32.29
CA THR A 369 -31.18 -4.53 -33.75
C THR A 369 -30.42 -5.79 -34.08
#